data_AF-A0A7C4FE87-F1
#
_entry.id   AF-A0A7C4FE87-F1
#
_cell.length_a   1.000
_cell.length_b   1.000
_cell.length_c   1.000
_cell.angle_alpha   90.00
_cell.angle_beta   90.00
_cell.angle_gamma   90.00
#
_symmetry.space_group_name_H-M   'P 1'
#
loop_
_entity.id
_entity.type
_entity.pdbx_description
1 polymer ?
#
loop_
_entity_poly.entity_id
_entity_poly.type
_entity_poly.pdbx_seq_one_letter_code
_entity_poly.pdbx_strand_id
1 'polypeptide(L)'
;MRLWLTPVLVLCILLLAPMLTARTEDLDLEVAILVDRASKLHSMGVNTTNVVEKLSSAVEAYEHGDFEKAWAHLNEARKIVEELEKGAGEAYSRLLLLKVATVALLASIPIAVYLLLPRAYLYLWFRVRRKWVVRWPPVGTR
;
A
#
# COMPACT_ATOMS: atom_id res chain seq x y z
N MET A 1 -39.87 -19.54 -51.29
CA MET A 1 -38.48 -19.03 -51.24
C MET A 1 -38.08 -18.40 -49.88
N ARG A 2 -38.80 -18.61 -48.77
CA ARG A 2 -38.47 -18.01 -47.45
C ARG A 2 -37.66 -18.91 -46.49
N LEU A 3 -37.55 -20.22 -46.78
CA LEU A 3 -36.93 -21.21 -45.89
C LEU A 3 -35.38 -21.22 -45.91
N TRP A 4 -34.75 -20.57 -46.89
CA TRP A 4 -33.28 -20.52 -47.02
C TRP A 4 -32.63 -19.32 -46.32
N LEU A 5 -33.44 -18.33 -45.90
CA LEU A 5 -32.93 -17.13 -45.23
C LEU A 5 -32.58 -17.37 -43.77
N THR A 6 -33.30 -18.27 -43.09
CA THR A 6 -33.07 -18.60 -41.68
C THR A 6 -31.72 -19.30 -41.40
N PRO A 7 -31.26 -20.32 -42.15
CA PRO A 7 -29.97 -20.95 -41.88
C PRO A 7 -28.78 -20.00 -42.14
N VAL A 8 -28.90 -19.12 -43.14
CA VAL A 8 -27.85 -18.14 -43.46
C VAL A 8 -27.75 -17.08 -42.35
N LEU A 9 -28.88 -16.60 -41.83
CA LEU A 9 -28.91 -15.65 -40.71
C LEU A 9 -28.32 -16.26 -39.43
N VAL A 10 -28.66 -17.51 -39.13
CA VAL A 10 -28.11 -18.23 -37.96
C VAL A 10 -26.61 -18.43 -38.12
N LEU A 11 -26.13 -18.79 -39.31
CA LEU A 11 -24.70 -18.94 -39.60
C LEU A 11 -23.94 -17.62 -39.48
N CYS A 12 -24.51 -16.52 -39.95
CA CYS A 12 -23.93 -15.18 -39.79
C CYS A 12 -23.84 -14.77 -38.32
N ILE A 13 -24.87 -15.03 -37.51
CA ILE A 13 -24.85 -14.74 -36.07
C ILE A 13 -23.79 -15.61 -35.36
N LEU A 14 -23.67 -16.89 -35.73
CA LEU A 14 -22.66 -17.80 -35.19
C LEU A 14 -21.22 -17.40 -35.56
N LEU A 15 -21.03 -16.79 -36.73
CA LEU A 15 -19.73 -16.26 -37.17
C LEU A 15 -19.38 -14.89 -36.57
N LEU A 16 -20.39 -14.09 -36.21
CA LEU A 16 -20.20 -12.78 -35.56
C LEU A 16 -19.98 -12.89 -34.04
N ALA A 17 -20.58 -13.89 -33.39
CA ALA A 17 -20.39 -14.15 -31.96
C ALA A 17 -18.91 -14.22 -31.51
N PRO A 18 -18.01 -14.99 -32.17
CA PRO A 18 -16.61 -15.08 -31.75
C PRO A 18 -15.83 -13.76 -31.89
N MET A 19 -16.21 -12.90 -32.85
CA MET A 19 -15.58 -11.59 -33.06
C MET A 19 -15.93 -10.59 -31.95
N LEU A 20 -17.11 -10.72 -31.33
CA LEU A 20 -17.49 -9.91 -30.16
C LEU A 20 -16.77 -10.38 -28.89
N THR A 21 -16.63 -11.68 -28.67
CA THR A 21 -15.93 -12.23 -27.48
C THR A 21 -14.42 -11.97 -27.48
N ALA A 22 -13.76 -12.00 -28.64
CA ALA A 22 -12.31 -11.74 -28.70
C ALA A 22 -11.93 -10.32 -28.23
N ARG A 23 -12.84 -9.34 -28.39
CA ARG A 23 -12.60 -7.96 -27.97
C ARG A 23 -12.86 -7.73 -26.48
N THR A 24 -13.62 -8.62 -25.82
CA THR A 24 -13.94 -8.53 -24.39
C THR A 24 -12.80 -9.10 -23.54
N GLU A 25 -12.26 -10.24 -23.96
CA GLU A 25 -11.17 -10.93 -23.25
C GLU A 25 -9.89 -10.07 -23.15
N ASP A 26 -9.61 -9.25 -24.16
CA ASP A 26 -8.43 -8.38 -24.20
C ASP A 26 -8.52 -7.22 -23.18
N LEU A 27 -9.74 -6.72 -22.94
CA LEU A 27 -9.98 -5.65 -21.98
C LEU A 27 -9.91 -6.16 -20.53
N ASP A 28 -10.54 -7.29 -20.25
CA ASP A 28 -10.54 -7.90 -18.91
C ASP A 28 -9.13 -8.26 -18.45
N LEU A 29 -8.32 -8.82 -19.36
CA LEU A 29 -6.91 -9.13 -19.10
C LEU A 29 -6.11 -7.86 -18.76
N GLU A 30 -6.28 -6.80 -19.54
CA GLU A 30 -5.56 -5.55 -19.35
C GLU A 30 -5.97 -4.85 -18.04
N VAL A 31 -7.26 -4.85 -17.71
CA VAL A 31 -7.77 -4.35 -16.42
C VAL A 31 -7.15 -5.15 -15.27
N ALA A 32 -7.12 -6.48 -15.36
CA ALA A 32 -6.54 -7.33 -14.32
C ALA A 32 -5.05 -7.02 -14.08
N ILE A 33 -4.27 -6.81 -15.15
CA ILE A 33 -2.86 -6.44 -15.07
C ILE A 33 -2.69 -5.08 -14.38
N LEU A 34 -3.51 -4.08 -14.74
CA LEU A 34 -3.44 -2.75 -14.13
C LEU A 34 -3.87 -2.76 -12.66
N VAL A 35 -4.88 -3.57 -12.31
CA VAL A 35 -5.31 -3.75 -10.91
C VAL A 35 -4.19 -4.38 -10.08
N ASP A 36 -3.50 -5.41 -10.59
CA ASP A 36 -2.36 -6.03 -9.89
C ASP A 36 -1.23 -5.02 -9.65
N ARG A 37 -0.88 -4.24 -10.69
CA ARG A 37 0.14 -3.18 -10.57
C ARG A 37 -0.28 -2.09 -9.58
N ALA A 38 -1.54 -1.66 -9.61
CA ALA A 38 -2.08 -0.70 -8.65
C ALA A 38 -2.07 -1.26 -7.21
N SER A 39 -2.40 -2.54 -7.02
CA SER A 39 -2.34 -3.21 -5.72
C SER A 39 -0.90 -3.22 -5.17
N LYS A 40 0.07 -3.55 -6.02
CA LYS A 40 1.49 -3.50 -5.67
C LYS A 40 1.93 -2.10 -5.25
N LEU A 41 1.60 -1.07 -6.02
CA LEU A 41 1.86 0.34 -5.66
C LEU A 41 1.21 0.73 -4.33
N HIS A 42 -0.04 0.31 -4.10
CA HIS A 42 -0.74 0.56 -2.85
C HIS A 42 -0.03 -0.09 -1.65
N SER A 43 0.47 -1.32 -1.81
CA SER A 43 1.26 -2.00 -0.77
C SER A 43 2.59 -1.28 -0.45
N MET A 44 3.11 -0.51 -1.41
CA MET A 44 4.28 0.35 -1.26
C MET A 44 3.93 1.71 -0.66
N GLY A 45 2.67 1.93 -0.26
CA GLY A 45 2.20 3.18 0.36
C GLY A 45 1.99 4.32 -0.64
N VAL A 46 1.92 4.02 -1.94
CA VAL A 46 1.65 5.00 -2.99
C VAL A 46 0.13 5.17 -3.13
N ASN A 47 -0.33 6.42 -3.29
CA ASN A 47 -1.76 6.70 -3.50
C ASN A 47 -2.19 6.27 -4.91
N THR A 48 -3.10 5.30 -4.99
CA THR A 48 -3.61 4.73 -6.25
C THR A 48 -5.08 5.08 -6.52
N THR A 49 -5.67 5.99 -5.76
CA THR A 49 -7.11 6.36 -5.88
C THR A 49 -7.48 6.74 -7.31
N ASN A 50 -6.67 7.58 -7.96
CA ASN A 50 -6.91 8.02 -9.34
C ASN A 50 -6.83 6.88 -10.36
N VAL A 51 -6.00 5.85 -10.09
CA VAL A 51 -5.90 4.67 -10.97
C VAL A 51 -7.18 3.85 -10.87
N VAL A 52 -7.65 3.62 -9.65
CA VAL A 52 -8.90 2.86 -9.40
C VAL A 52 -10.09 3.57 -10.01
N GLU A 53 -10.18 4.89 -9.85
CA GLU A 53 -11.25 5.70 -10.45
C GLU A 53 -11.27 5.57 -11.98
N LYS A 54 -10.11 5.67 -12.64
CA LYS A 54 -10.00 5.52 -14.10
C LYS A 54 -10.33 4.11 -14.58
N LEU A 55 -9.95 3.08 -13.83
CA LEU A 55 -10.33 1.70 -14.13
C LEU A 55 -11.83 1.49 -13.98
N SER A 56 -12.45 2.04 -12.94
CA SER A 56 -13.91 2.01 -12.78
C SER A 56 -14.63 2.70 -13.93
N SER A 57 -14.18 3.89 -14.36
CA SER A 57 -14.73 4.58 -15.54
C SER A 57 -14.52 3.79 -16.83
N ALA A 58 -13.41 3.05 -16.96
CA ALA A 58 -13.16 2.21 -18.13
C ALA A 58 -14.15 1.04 -18.22
N VAL A 59 -14.40 0.37 -17.09
CA VAL A 59 -15.39 -0.72 -16.99
C VAL A 59 -16.79 -0.19 -17.25
N GLU A 60 -17.16 0.95 -16.66
CA GLU A 60 -18.47 1.55 -16.87
C GLU A 60 -18.69 1.93 -18.35
N ALA A 61 -17.72 2.56 -19.01
CA ALA A 61 -17.80 2.87 -20.44
C ALA A 61 -17.94 1.60 -21.31
N TYR A 62 -17.27 0.53 -20.90
CA TYR A 62 -17.33 -0.77 -21.56
C TYR A 62 -18.71 -1.41 -21.44
N GLU A 63 -19.31 -1.41 -20.25
CA GLU A 63 -20.66 -1.92 -20.01
C GLU A 63 -21.74 -1.16 -20.81
N HIS A 64 -21.53 0.13 -21.05
CA HIS A 64 -22.39 0.97 -21.89
C HIS A 64 -22.13 0.79 -23.41
N GLY A 65 -21.18 -0.07 -23.81
CA GLY A 65 -20.83 -0.33 -25.20
C GLY A 65 -19.96 0.76 -25.86
N ASP A 66 -19.46 1.73 -25.08
CA ASP A 66 -18.57 2.80 -25.56
C ASP A 66 -17.11 2.36 -25.45
N PHE A 67 -16.72 1.47 -26.37
CA PHE A 67 -15.39 0.85 -26.36
C PHE A 67 -14.25 1.86 -26.55
N GLU A 68 -14.47 2.95 -27.27
CA GLU A 68 -13.44 3.96 -27.50
C GLU A 68 -13.12 4.71 -26.21
N LYS A 69 -14.15 5.11 -25.46
CA LYS A 69 -13.97 5.72 -24.14
C LYS A 69 -13.37 4.75 -23.13
N ALA A 70 -13.79 3.49 -23.14
CA ALA A 70 -13.24 2.46 -22.26
C ALA A 70 -11.71 2.36 -22.44
N TRP A 71 -11.25 2.26 -23.70
CA TRP A 71 -9.83 2.21 -24.03
C TRP A 71 -9.09 3.52 -23.71
N ALA A 72 -9.73 4.67 -23.85
CA ALA A 72 -9.15 5.96 -23.46
C ALA A 72 -8.86 6.00 -21.94
N HIS A 73 -9.85 5.60 -21.12
CA HIS A 73 -9.69 5.54 -19.67
C HIS A 73 -8.64 4.52 -19.22
N LEU A 74 -8.58 3.36 -19.88
CA LEU A 74 -7.55 2.34 -19.66
C LEU A 74 -6.14 2.86 -19.95
N ASN A 75 -5.96 3.57 -21.06
CA ASN A 75 -4.67 4.17 -21.41
C ASN A 75 -4.27 5.29 -20.43
N GLU A 76 -5.23 6.08 -19.93
CA GLU A 76 -4.97 7.05 -18.86
C GLU A 76 -4.52 6.36 -17.57
N ALA A 77 -5.24 5.32 -17.13
CA ALA A 77 -4.87 4.53 -15.96
C ALA A 77 -3.44 3.96 -16.09
N ARG A 78 -3.10 3.42 -17.26
CA ARG A 78 -1.75 2.90 -17.56
C ARG A 78 -0.67 3.97 -17.40
N LYS A 79 -0.88 5.17 -17.95
CA LYS A 79 0.09 6.28 -17.82
C LYS A 79 0.30 6.69 -16.37
N ILE A 80 -0.79 6.79 -15.60
CA ILE A 80 -0.71 7.12 -14.17
C ILE A 80 0.09 6.04 -13.43
N VAL A 81 -0.19 4.76 -13.67
CA VAL A 81 0.57 3.65 -13.05
C VAL A 81 2.06 3.74 -13.39
N GLU A 82 2.42 3.97 -14.65
CA GLU A 82 3.82 4.11 -15.07
C GLU A 82 4.53 5.31 -14.40
N GLU A 83 3.83 6.43 -14.22
CA GLU A 83 4.36 7.58 -13.51
C GLU A 83 4.56 7.30 -12.02
N LEU A 84 3.58 6.65 -11.39
CA LEU A 84 3.65 6.23 -9.99
C LEU A 84 4.77 5.21 -9.76
N GLU A 85 4.97 4.26 -10.68
CA GLU A 85 6.06 3.28 -10.59
C GLU A 85 7.44 3.92 -10.66
N LYS A 86 7.63 4.97 -11.48
CA LYS A 86 8.88 5.74 -11.53
C LYS A 86 9.17 6.42 -10.18
N GLY A 87 8.15 6.93 -9.51
CA GLY A 87 8.26 7.54 -8.17
C GLY A 87 8.28 6.55 -7.00
N ALA A 88 7.82 5.32 -7.21
CA ALA A 88 7.61 4.33 -6.15
C ALA A 88 8.91 3.89 -5.48
N GLY A 89 10.05 3.90 -6.18
CA GLY A 89 11.35 3.54 -5.60
C GLY A 89 11.77 4.44 -4.44
N GLU A 90 11.55 5.75 -4.58
CA GLU A 90 11.84 6.72 -3.50
C GLU A 90 10.84 6.62 -2.35
N ALA A 91 9.55 6.43 -2.64
CA ALA A 91 8.53 6.24 -1.62
C ALA A 91 8.79 4.97 -0.79
N TYR A 92 9.12 3.88 -1.47
CA TYR A 92 9.42 2.59 -0.84
C TYR A 92 10.66 2.67 0.06
N SER A 93 11.74 3.29 -0.42
CA SER A 93 12.98 3.44 0.38
C SER A 93 12.77 4.27 1.65
N ARG A 94 11.98 5.36 1.57
CA ARG A 94 11.60 6.14 2.76
C ARG A 94 10.79 5.34 3.77
N LEU A 95 9.78 4.59 3.30
CA LEU A 95 8.97 3.74 4.18
C LEU A 95 9.79 2.62 4.82
N LEU A 96 10.70 2.02 4.06
CA LEU A 96 11.61 1.01 4.59
C LEU A 96 12.53 1.60 5.66
N LEU A 97 13.11 2.78 5.41
CA LEU A 97 13.92 3.51 6.40
C LEU A 97 13.14 3.78 7.68
N LEU A 98 11.90 4.26 7.58
CA LEU A 98 11.06 4.50 8.76
C LEU A 98 10.74 3.21 9.51
N LYS A 99 10.41 2.11 8.80
CA LYS A 99 10.18 0.81 9.43
C LYS A 99 11.43 0.32 10.16
N VAL A 100 12.59 0.36 9.52
CA VAL A 100 13.87 -0.06 10.11
C VAL A 100 14.23 0.82 11.30
N ALA A 101 14.06 2.14 11.20
CA ALA A 101 14.30 3.07 12.30
C ALA A 101 13.39 2.79 13.50
N THR A 102 12.11 2.48 13.25
CA THR A 102 11.14 2.15 14.30
C THR A 102 11.53 0.86 15.02
N VAL A 103 11.92 -0.17 14.27
CA VAL A 103 12.38 -1.45 14.83
C VAL A 103 13.68 -1.25 15.63
N ALA A 104 14.63 -0.49 15.10
CA ALA A 104 15.88 -0.18 15.79
C ALA A 104 15.64 0.58 17.10
N LEU A 105 14.70 1.54 17.10
CA LEU A 105 14.32 2.30 18.29
C LEU A 105 13.69 1.38 19.34
N LEU A 106 12.76 0.51 18.96
CA LEU A 106 12.16 -0.48 19.87
C LEU A 106 13.20 -1.45 20.43
N ALA A 107 14.10 -1.95 19.59
CA ALA A 107 15.19 -2.84 20.00
C ALA A 107 16.18 -2.15 20.96
N SER A 108 16.32 -0.83 20.88
CA SER A 108 17.18 -0.05 21.77
C SER A 108 16.63 0.11 23.19
N ILE A 109 15.31 -0.05 23.39
CA ILE A 109 14.65 0.13 24.70
C ILE A 109 15.26 -0.76 25.79
N PRO A 110 15.35 -2.10 25.65
CA PRO A 110 15.91 -2.95 26.71
C PRO A 110 17.37 -2.61 27.03
N ILE A 111 18.16 -2.26 26.01
CA ILE A 111 19.57 -1.85 26.18
C ILE A 111 19.65 -0.53 26.96
N ALA A 112 18.84 0.46 26.56
CA ALA A 112 18.76 1.76 27.22
C ALA A 112 18.29 1.62 28.67
N VAL A 113 17.27 0.80 28.94
CA VAL A 113 16.79 0.50 30.29
C VAL A 113 17.89 -0.13 31.13
N TYR A 114 18.58 -1.16 30.61
CA TYR A 114 19.63 -1.84 31.35
C TYR A 114 20.80 -0.91 31.73
N LEU A 115 21.12 0.06 30.87
CA LEU A 115 22.21 1.02 31.11
C LEU A 115 21.79 2.24 31.94
N LEU A 116 20.60 2.80 31.70
CA LEU A 116 20.14 4.04 32.34
C LEU A 116 19.57 3.79 33.73
N LEU A 117 18.86 2.68 33.94
CA LEU A 117 18.14 2.42 35.19
C LEU A 117 19.11 2.29 36.40
N PRO A 118 20.25 1.56 36.33
CA PRO A 118 21.21 1.51 37.44
C PRO A 118 21.79 2.88 37.79
N ARG A 119 22.09 3.71 36.78
CA ARG A 119 22.62 5.06 36.98
C ARG A 119 21.58 6.00 37.58
N ALA A 120 20.35 5.95 37.07
CA ALA A 120 19.23 6.73 37.60
C ALA A 120 18.91 6.33 39.05
N TYR A 121 18.95 5.03 39.36
CA TYR A 121 18.77 4.51 40.71
C TYR A 121 19.83 5.06 41.67
N LEU A 122 21.12 4.95 41.32
CA LEU A 122 22.20 5.47 42.16
C LEU A 122 22.08 6.98 42.37
N TYR A 123 21.77 7.73 41.31
CA TYR A 123 21.56 9.17 41.41
C TYR A 123 20.42 9.53 42.37
N LEU A 124 19.27 8.86 42.27
CA LEU A 124 18.15 9.04 43.19
C LEU A 124 18.55 8.68 44.62
N TRP A 125 19.22 7.54 44.81
CA TRP A 125 19.68 7.06 46.11
C TRP A 125 20.57 8.08 46.81
N PHE A 126 21.61 8.59 46.14
CA PHE A 126 22.50 9.61 46.68
C PHE A 126 21.79 10.94 46.95
N ARG A 127 20.78 11.30 46.15
CA ARG A 127 19.97 12.50 46.39
C ARG A 127 19.12 12.38 47.65
N VAL A 128 18.54 11.20 47.92
CA VAL A 128 17.70 10.95 49.10
C VAL A 128 18.55 10.80 50.37
N ARG A 129 19.66 10.05 50.32
CA ARG A 129 20.57 9.81 51.47
C ARG A 129 21.20 11.07 52.04
N ARG A 130 21.42 12.12 51.22
CA ARG A 130 22.07 13.37 51.67
C ARG A 130 21.32 14.14 52.77
N LYS A 131 20.07 13.78 53.07
CA LYS A 131 19.27 14.41 54.15
C LYS A 131 19.34 13.67 55.50
N TRP A 132 20.03 12.53 55.57
CA TRP A 132 20.13 11.74 56.79
C TRP A 132 21.33 12.21 57.61
N VAL A 133 21.17 13.28 58.38
CA VAL A 133 22.13 13.69 59.41
C VAL A 133 22.02 12.71 60.57
N VAL A 134 23.01 11.84 60.72
CA VAL A 134 23.11 10.96 61.88
C VAL A 134 23.45 11.83 63.09
N ARG A 135 22.47 12.07 63.98
CA ARG A 135 22.76 12.63 65.30
C ARG A 135 23.43 11.55 66.13
N TRP A 136 24.72 11.71 66.39
CA TRP A 136 25.40 10.89 67.37
C TRP A 136 24.92 11.27 68.77
N PRO A 137 24.57 10.30 69.63
CA PRO A 137 24.29 10.59 71.02
C PRO A 137 25.55 11.15 71.68
N PRO A 138 25.43 12.12 72.61
CA PRO A 138 26.58 12.69 73.30
C PRO A 138 27.33 11.57 74.01
N VAL A 139 28.61 11.41 73.68
CA VAL A 139 29.51 10.48 74.37
C VAL A 139 29.62 10.98 75.81
N GLY A 140 28.96 10.26 76.72
CA GLY A 140 28.98 10.57 78.15
C GLY A 140 30.41 10.54 78.66
N THR A 141 30.89 11.71 79.09
CA THR A 141 32.07 11.87 79.94
C THR A 141 31.83 11.09 81.24
N ARG A 142 32.55 9.99 81.40
CA ARG A 142 32.82 9.40 82.72
C ARG A 142 34.27 9.69 83.07
#